data_AF-A0A940W6H5-F1
#
_entry.id   AF-A0A940W6H5-F1
#
_cell.length_a   1.000
_cell.length_b   1.000
_cell.length_c   1.000
_cell.angle_alpha   90.00
_cell.angle_beta   90.00
_cell.angle_gamma   90.00
#
_symmetry.space_group_name_H-M   'P 1'
#
loop_
_entity.id
_entity.type
_entity.pdbx_description
1 polymer ?
#
loop_
_entity_poly.entity_id
_entity_poly.type
_entity_poly.pdbx_seq_one_letter_code
_entity_poly.pdbx_strand_id
1 'polypeptide(L)'
;AALHSTLGRHACRAVRCAVMGEMAMKHWGLLVENIGKGDTAIFNPPTFPAGEQRGFGFHEAPRGTLSHWIVIQDGKIRNYQAVVPSTWNAGPRDAQGQKGPYEASLIGNPVADPKRPLEVLRTIHSFDPCLACAIHTVDTGGKEISRVKVP
;
A
#
# COMPACT_ATOMS: atom_id res chain seq x y z
N ALA A 1 12.31 1.61 -22.12
CA ALA A 1 11.05 0.93 -22.53
C ALA A 1 10.80 -0.39 -21.77
N ALA A 2 11.78 -1.29 -21.61
CA ALA A 2 11.57 -2.64 -21.07
C ALA A 2 10.90 -2.72 -19.66
N LEU A 3 11.21 -1.79 -18.76
CA LEU A 3 10.73 -1.82 -17.36
C LEU A 3 9.27 -1.32 -17.19
N HIS A 4 8.74 -0.52 -18.11
CA HIS A 4 7.37 0.00 -18.03
C HIS A 4 6.39 -1.03 -18.62
N SER A 5 6.37 -2.23 -18.01
CA SER A 5 5.61 -3.38 -18.51
C SER A 5 5.15 -4.30 -17.35
N THR A 6 4.24 -5.23 -17.65
CA THR A 6 3.81 -6.30 -16.72
C THR A 6 5.00 -7.12 -16.20
N LEU A 7 5.90 -7.53 -17.08
CA LEU A 7 7.13 -8.24 -16.68
C LEU A 7 8.08 -7.34 -15.89
N GLY A 8 8.20 -6.06 -16.26
CA GLY A 8 8.98 -5.08 -15.50
C GLY A 8 8.52 -4.97 -14.04
N ARG A 9 7.20 -4.96 -13.78
CA ARG A 9 6.66 -4.96 -12.41
C ARG A 9 7.02 -6.21 -11.62
N HIS A 10 7.03 -7.38 -12.25
CA HIS A 10 7.52 -8.60 -11.60
C HIS A 10 9.02 -8.55 -11.31
N ALA A 11 9.82 -8.13 -12.29
CA ALA A 11 11.26 -8.00 -12.15
C ALA A 11 11.63 -7.04 -11.00
N CYS A 12 11.00 -5.86 -10.94
CA CYS A 12 11.23 -4.89 -9.86
C CYS A 12 10.89 -5.47 -8.47
N ARG A 13 9.84 -6.29 -8.35
CA ARG A 13 9.50 -6.96 -7.09
C ARG A 13 10.57 -7.97 -6.67
N ALA A 14 11.12 -8.72 -7.62
CA ALA A 14 12.22 -9.65 -7.36
C ALA A 14 13.50 -8.91 -6.92
N VAL A 15 13.85 -7.82 -7.61
CA VAL A 15 15.00 -6.96 -7.23
C VAL A 15 14.80 -6.39 -5.83
N ARG A 16 13.62 -5.85 -5.51
CA ARG A 16 13.31 -5.35 -4.15
C ARG A 16 13.47 -6.44 -3.10
N CYS A 17 13.06 -7.68 -3.39
CA CYS A 17 13.24 -8.80 -2.47
C CYS A 17 14.73 -9.04 -2.16
N ALA A 18 15.58 -9.08 -3.20
CA ALA A 18 17.03 -9.26 -3.03
C ALA A 18 17.66 -8.12 -2.19
N VAL A 19 17.34 -6.87 -2.53
CA VAL A 19 17.81 -5.70 -1.77
C VAL A 19 17.39 -5.75 -0.31
N MET A 20 16.13 -6.13 -0.02
CA MET A 20 15.65 -6.27 1.35
C MET A 20 16.39 -7.39 2.12
N GLY A 21 16.73 -8.50 1.45
CA GLY A 21 17.52 -9.58 2.04
C GLY A 21 18.92 -9.13 2.42
N GLU A 22 19.61 -8.39 1.54
CA GLU A 22 20.94 -7.84 1.82
C GLU A 22 20.90 -6.80 2.95
N MET A 23 19.92 -5.89 2.90
CA MET A 23 19.74 -4.86 3.93
C MET A 23 19.38 -5.44 5.30
N ALA A 24 18.65 -6.55 5.35
CA ALA A 24 18.33 -7.22 6.63
C ALA A 24 19.59 -7.66 7.38
N MET A 25 20.58 -8.24 6.68
CA MET A 25 21.85 -8.64 7.31
C MET A 25 22.65 -7.44 7.80
N LYS A 26 22.66 -6.34 7.03
CA LYS A 26 23.29 -5.08 7.46
C LYS A 26 22.63 -4.52 8.73
N HIS A 27 21.29 -4.45 8.75
CA HIS A 27 20.55 -3.92 9.90
C HIS A 27 20.72 -4.80 11.14
N TRP A 28 20.80 -6.12 10.97
CA TRP A 28 21.13 -7.04 12.06
C TRP A 28 22.50 -6.71 12.68
N GLY A 29 23.52 -6.48 11.86
CA GLY A 29 24.84 -6.07 12.34
C GLY A 29 24.80 -4.77 13.14
N LEU A 30 24.10 -3.74 12.64
CA LEU A 30 23.93 -2.46 13.35
C LEU A 30 23.22 -2.62 14.69
N LEU A 31 22.20 -3.48 14.76
CA LEU A 31 21.48 -3.76 15.99
C LEU A 31 22.40 -4.43 17.04
N VAL A 32 23.14 -5.46 16.64
CA VAL A 32 24.08 -6.18 17.53
C VAL A 32 25.18 -5.23 18.03
N GLU A 33 25.70 -4.37 17.16
CA GLU A 33 26.73 -3.39 17.53
C GLU A 33 26.22 -2.37 18.55
N ASN A 34 25.00 -1.83 18.37
CA ASN A 34 24.41 -0.90 19.32
C ASN A 34 24.21 -1.54 20.70
N ILE A 35 23.69 -2.77 20.74
CA ILE A 35 23.53 -3.53 21.98
C ILE A 35 24.90 -3.78 22.62
N GLY A 36 25.92 -4.14 21.82
CA GLY A 36 27.29 -4.34 22.28
C GLY A 36 27.96 -3.09 22.88
N LYS A 37 27.51 -1.90 22.51
CA LYS A 37 27.91 -0.61 23.09
C LYS A 37 27.13 -0.24 24.37
N GLY A 38 26.18 -1.08 24.78
CA GLY A 38 25.34 -0.87 25.96
C GLY A 38 24.06 -0.08 25.71
N ASP A 39 23.73 0.26 24.46
CA ASP A 39 22.43 0.88 24.14
C ASP A 39 21.36 -0.21 23.99
N THR A 40 20.52 -0.31 25.01
CA THR A 40 19.40 -1.27 25.07
C THR A 40 18.04 -0.57 25.16
N ALA A 41 17.96 0.72 24.84
CA ALA A 41 16.70 1.45 24.88
C ALA A 41 15.76 0.97 23.75
N ILE A 42 14.51 0.64 24.09
CA ILE A 42 13.53 0.08 23.13
C ILE A 42 12.19 0.83 23.11
N PHE A 43 12.00 1.80 24.00
CA PHE A 43 10.70 2.45 24.19
C PHE A 43 10.84 3.88 24.70
N ASN A 44 10.10 4.78 24.06
CA ASN A 44 9.91 6.15 24.49
C ASN A 44 8.41 6.35 24.80
N PRO A 45 8.03 6.59 26.07
CA PRO A 45 6.63 6.80 26.43
C PRO A 45 6.01 7.99 25.67
N PRO A 46 4.87 7.83 25.00
CA PRO A 46 4.21 8.93 24.32
C PRO A 46 3.55 9.88 25.33
N THR A 47 3.53 11.16 24.99
CA THR A 47 2.71 12.16 25.67
C THR A 47 1.60 12.64 24.74
N PHE A 48 0.40 12.83 25.27
CA PHE A 48 -0.74 13.35 24.52
C PHE A 48 -1.16 14.71 25.09
N PRO A 49 -0.64 15.82 24.55
CA PRO A 49 -1.02 17.15 25.01
C PRO A 49 -2.53 17.42 24.81
N ALA A 50 -3.06 18.34 25.60
CA ALA A 50 -4.38 18.91 25.33
C ALA A 50 -4.39 19.68 24.00
N GLY A 51 -5.57 19.86 23.41
CA GLY A 51 -5.74 20.51 22.12
C GLY A 51 -5.58 19.55 20.94
N GLU A 52 -5.41 20.13 19.75
CA GLU A 52 -5.31 19.39 18.49
C GLU A 52 -3.85 19.09 18.13
N GLN A 53 -3.55 17.84 17.79
CA GLN A 53 -2.28 17.43 17.21
C GLN A 53 -2.53 16.71 15.88
N ARG A 54 -1.69 16.98 14.88
CA ARG A 54 -1.73 16.34 13.58
C ARG A 54 -0.42 15.61 13.31
N GLY A 55 -0.52 14.40 12.77
CA GLY A 55 0.64 13.62 12.38
C GLY A 55 0.34 12.78 11.14
N PHE A 56 1.42 12.36 10.48
CA PHE A 56 1.36 11.34 9.46
C PHE A 56 2.55 10.39 9.61
N GLY A 57 2.34 9.13 9.23
CA GLY A 57 3.40 8.13 9.10
C GLY A 57 3.38 7.59 7.68
N PHE A 58 4.57 7.45 7.07
CA PHE A 58 4.72 6.85 5.75
C PHE A 58 5.55 5.57 5.84
N HIS A 59 5.26 4.62 4.95
CA HIS A 59 5.99 3.37 4.84
C HIS A 59 6.00 2.87 3.39
N GLU A 60 7.15 2.40 2.92
CA GLU A 60 7.25 1.70 1.64
C GLU A 60 6.85 0.23 1.80
N ALA A 61 5.54 0.00 1.81
CA ALA A 61 4.93 -1.32 1.92
C ALA A 61 5.22 -2.19 0.68
N PRO A 62 4.98 -3.51 0.73
CA PRO A 62 5.26 -4.41 -0.39
C PRO A 62 4.63 -4.04 -1.74
N ARG A 63 3.52 -3.30 -1.71
CA ARG A 63 2.73 -2.89 -2.88
C ARG A 63 2.94 -1.42 -3.28
N GLY A 64 3.82 -0.70 -2.59
CA GLY A 64 4.13 0.73 -2.81
C GLY A 64 3.97 1.58 -1.55
N THR A 65 3.82 2.89 -1.74
CA THR A 65 3.75 3.87 -0.65
C THR A 65 2.42 3.78 0.13
N LEU A 66 2.54 3.57 1.44
CA LEU A 66 1.47 3.61 2.43
C LEU A 66 1.61 4.88 3.27
N SER A 67 0.50 5.57 3.53
CA SER A 67 0.47 6.67 4.49
C SER A 67 -0.74 6.59 5.41
N HIS A 68 -0.51 6.77 6.70
CA HIS A 68 -1.55 6.91 7.71
C HIS A 68 -1.52 8.35 8.23
N TRP A 69 -2.68 8.97 8.32
CA TRP A 69 -2.88 10.35 8.71
C TRP A 69 -3.78 10.39 9.93
N ILE A 70 -3.33 11.05 10.99
CA ILE A 70 -4.01 11.08 12.28
C ILE A 70 -4.21 12.52 12.75
N VAL A 71 -5.39 12.79 13.28
CA VAL A 71 -5.69 13.97 14.08
C VAL A 71 -6.09 13.50 15.47
N ILE A 72 -5.37 13.95 16.48
CA ILE A 72 -5.64 13.70 17.89
C ILE A 72 -6.22 14.98 18.49
N GLN A 73 -7.23 14.85 19.35
CA GLN A 73 -7.81 15.94 20.13
C GLN A 73 -7.95 15.45 21.56
N ASP A 74 -7.29 16.13 22.50
CA ASP A 74 -7.36 15.84 23.94
C ASP A 74 -7.12 14.35 24.26
N GLY A 75 -6.07 13.79 23.65
CA GLY A 75 -5.67 12.39 23.83
C GLY A 75 -6.53 11.35 23.12
N LYS A 76 -7.52 11.75 22.31
CA LYS A 76 -8.37 10.84 21.52
C LYS A 76 -8.19 11.03 20.03
N ILE A 77 -8.32 9.96 19.25
CA ILE A 77 -8.32 10.04 17.80
C ILE A 77 -9.60 10.76 17.35
N ARG A 78 -9.45 11.96 16.80
CA ARG A 78 -10.55 12.72 16.18
C ARG A 78 -10.78 12.32 14.73
N ASN A 79 -9.70 12.04 13.99
CA ASN A 79 -9.77 11.56 12.62
C ASN A 79 -8.58 10.64 12.32
N TYR A 80 -8.82 9.61 11.52
CA TYR A 80 -7.79 8.70 11.03
C TYR A 80 -8.09 8.35 9.58
N GLN A 81 -7.13 8.53 8.69
CA GLN A 81 -7.24 8.23 7.27
C GLN A 81 -6.04 7.42 6.82
N ALA A 82 -6.29 6.33 6.10
CA ALA A 82 -5.24 5.52 5.49
C ALA A 82 -5.32 5.67 3.98
N VAL A 83 -4.21 6.09 3.36
CA VAL A 83 -4.06 6.09 1.91
C VAL A 83 -3.03 5.02 1.57
N VAL A 84 -3.52 3.92 1.00
CA VAL A 84 -2.84 2.63 0.91
C VAL A 84 -2.40 2.37 -0.54
N PRO A 85 -1.35 1.56 -0.81
CA PRO A 85 -0.83 1.44 -2.18
C PRO A 85 -1.86 0.92 -3.20
N SER A 86 -2.70 -0.01 -2.79
CA SER A 86 -3.75 -0.53 -3.67
C SER A 86 -4.87 0.49 -3.91
N THR A 87 -5.08 1.47 -3.03
CA THR A 87 -6.01 2.59 -3.27
C THR A 87 -5.57 3.42 -4.47
N TRP A 88 -4.27 3.70 -4.58
CA TRP A 88 -3.71 4.41 -5.75
C TRP A 88 -3.84 3.61 -7.04
N ASN A 89 -3.51 2.31 -6.98
CA ASN A 89 -3.43 1.49 -8.18
C ASN A 89 -4.80 1.03 -8.72
N ALA A 90 -5.72 0.69 -7.80
CA ALA A 90 -7.06 0.18 -8.12
C ALA A 90 -8.14 1.28 -8.04
N GLY A 91 -7.75 2.53 -7.79
CA GLY A 91 -8.67 3.66 -7.75
C GLY A 91 -9.49 3.75 -9.04
N PRO A 92 -10.80 4.04 -8.94
CA PRO A 92 -11.62 4.27 -10.12
C PRO A 92 -11.21 5.57 -10.81
N ARG A 93 -11.92 5.92 -11.88
CA ARG A 93 -11.70 7.20 -12.55
C ARG A 93 -11.89 8.37 -11.60
N ASP A 94 -11.01 9.36 -11.71
CA ASP A 94 -11.11 10.60 -10.94
C ASP A 94 -12.24 11.51 -11.45
N ALA A 95 -12.38 12.68 -10.82
CA ALA A 95 -13.39 13.67 -11.19
C ALA A 95 -13.23 14.23 -12.61
N GLN A 96 -12.06 14.06 -13.23
CA GLN A 96 -11.77 14.44 -14.62
C GLN A 96 -11.91 13.24 -15.57
N GLY A 97 -12.32 12.07 -15.08
CA GLY A 97 -12.46 10.84 -15.87
C GLY A 97 -11.14 10.15 -16.19
N GLN A 98 -10.03 10.51 -15.54
CA GLN A 98 -8.72 9.89 -15.78
C GLN A 98 -8.69 8.47 -15.22
N LYS A 99 -8.12 7.56 -16.00
CA LYS A 99 -8.01 6.14 -15.63
C LYS A 99 -6.93 5.93 -14.58
N GLY A 100 -7.22 5.12 -13.56
CA GLY A 100 -6.20 4.63 -12.63
C GLY A 100 -5.22 3.64 -13.28
N PRO A 101 -4.12 3.28 -12.60
CA PRO A 101 -3.10 2.36 -13.14
C PRO A 101 -3.64 1.00 -13.60
N TYR A 102 -4.62 0.42 -12.89
CA TYR A 102 -5.23 -0.86 -13.30
C TYR A 102 -5.97 -0.70 -14.64
N GLU A 103 -6.88 0.26 -14.73
CA GLU A 103 -7.64 0.53 -15.96
C GLU A 103 -6.71 0.84 -17.15
N ALA A 104 -5.70 1.70 -16.93
CA ALA A 104 -4.75 2.09 -17.96
C ALA A 104 -3.90 0.90 -18.46
N SER A 105 -3.48 0.01 -17.55
CA SER A 105 -2.62 -1.13 -17.89
C SER A 105 -3.28 -2.18 -18.79
N LEU A 106 -4.61 -2.20 -18.84
CA LEU A 106 -5.38 -3.17 -19.63
C LEU A 106 -5.71 -2.67 -21.05
N ILE A 107 -5.48 -1.38 -21.34
CA ILE A 107 -5.76 -0.81 -22.66
C ILE A 107 -4.84 -1.45 -23.70
N GLY A 108 -5.44 -2.05 -24.73
CA GLY A 108 -4.71 -2.73 -25.81
C GLY A 108 -4.13 -4.10 -25.43
N ASN A 109 -4.47 -4.64 -24.25
CA ASN A 109 -4.05 -5.99 -23.85
C ASN A 109 -4.80 -7.04 -24.70
N PRO A 110 -4.11 -7.89 -25.49
CA PRO A 110 -4.77 -8.90 -26.29
C PRO A 110 -5.46 -9.94 -25.40
N VAL A 111 -6.65 -10.38 -25.80
CA VAL A 111 -7.41 -11.42 -25.10
C VAL A 111 -7.80 -12.50 -26.10
N ALA A 112 -7.19 -13.68 -25.98
CA ALA A 112 -7.45 -14.79 -26.90
C ALA A 112 -8.86 -15.39 -26.72
N ASP A 113 -9.30 -15.55 -25.47
CA ASP A 113 -10.66 -16.03 -25.14
C ASP A 113 -11.29 -15.12 -24.08
N PRO A 114 -12.31 -14.31 -24.45
CA PRO A 114 -13.00 -13.43 -23.50
C PRO A 114 -13.69 -14.16 -22.35
N LYS A 115 -14.05 -15.45 -22.50
CA LYS A 115 -14.64 -16.25 -21.42
C LYS A 115 -13.59 -16.74 -20.41
N ARG A 116 -12.30 -16.65 -20.78
CA ARG A 116 -11.15 -17.07 -19.96
C ARG A 116 -10.02 -16.02 -20.07
N PRO A 117 -10.21 -14.82 -19.51
CA PRO A 117 -9.37 -13.65 -19.77
C PRO A 117 -8.02 -13.71 -19.01
N LEU A 118 -7.18 -14.68 -19.34
CA LEU A 118 -5.90 -14.94 -18.68
C LEU A 118 -4.95 -13.74 -18.75
N GLU A 119 -4.94 -13.02 -19.86
CA GLU A 119 -4.07 -11.87 -20.11
C GLU A 119 -4.45 -10.68 -19.24
N VAL A 120 -5.74 -10.51 -18.94
CA VAL A 120 -6.23 -9.53 -17.96
C VAL A 120 -5.70 -9.89 -16.57
N LEU A 121 -5.87 -11.15 -16.16
CA LEU A 121 -5.40 -11.63 -14.85
C LEU A 121 -3.89 -11.47 -14.69
N ARG A 122 -3.09 -11.82 -15.70
CA ARG A 122 -1.62 -11.64 -15.68
C ARG A 122 -1.22 -10.19 -15.43
N THR A 123 -1.86 -9.24 -16.12
CA THR A 123 -1.55 -7.82 -15.98
C THR A 123 -2.03 -7.24 -14.64
N ILE A 124 -3.16 -7.70 -14.10
CA ILE A 124 -3.64 -7.26 -12.78
C ILE A 124 -2.82 -7.89 -11.64
N HIS A 125 -2.53 -9.19 -11.69
CA HIS A 125 -1.75 -9.88 -10.66
C HIS A 125 -0.31 -9.36 -10.53
N SER A 126 0.26 -8.79 -11.59
CA SER A 126 1.58 -8.16 -11.50
C SER A 126 1.61 -6.92 -10.61
N PHE A 127 0.46 -6.32 -10.28
CA PHE A 127 0.33 -5.28 -9.25
C PHE A 127 0.21 -5.85 -7.83
N ASP A 128 0.01 -7.16 -7.68
CA ASP A 128 -0.22 -7.81 -6.39
C ASP A 128 -1.40 -7.17 -5.61
N PRO A 129 -2.65 -7.26 -6.13
CA PRO A 129 -3.80 -6.58 -5.55
C PRO A 129 -4.11 -7.06 -4.12
N CYS A 130 -4.28 -6.11 -3.19
CA CYS A 130 -4.86 -6.36 -1.86
C CYS A 130 -6.13 -5.53 -1.71
N LEU A 131 -7.31 -6.12 -1.96
CA LEU A 131 -8.58 -5.38 -1.90
C LEU A 131 -8.99 -5.00 -0.48
N ALA A 132 -8.71 -5.85 0.51
CA ALA A 132 -8.88 -5.51 1.91
C ALA A 132 -8.08 -4.25 2.29
N CYS A 133 -6.85 -4.13 1.77
CA CYS A 133 -6.00 -2.95 1.97
C CYS A 133 -6.59 -1.70 1.26
N ALA A 134 -7.10 -1.86 0.04
CA ALA A 134 -7.62 -0.76 -0.75
C ALA A 134 -8.88 -0.13 -0.13
N ILE A 135 -9.78 -0.97 0.40
CA ILE A 135 -11.12 -0.57 0.85
C ILE A 135 -11.17 -0.33 2.35
N HIS A 136 -10.39 -1.08 3.15
CA HIS A 136 -10.24 -0.92 4.61
C HIS A 136 -11.54 -0.83 5.41
N THR A 137 -12.67 -1.27 4.85
CA THR A 137 -13.97 -1.40 5.51
C THR A 137 -14.41 -2.86 5.50
N VAL A 138 -14.86 -3.34 6.66
CA VAL A 138 -15.43 -4.67 6.86
C VAL A 138 -16.58 -4.49 7.83
N ASP A 139 -17.76 -5.01 7.47
CA ASP A 139 -18.90 -5.13 8.37
C ASP A 139 -19.11 -6.62 8.66
N THR A 140 -18.92 -6.99 9.92
CA THR A 140 -19.04 -8.38 10.38
C THR A 140 -20.49 -8.81 10.60
N GLY A 141 -21.44 -7.86 10.56
CA GLY A 141 -22.88 -8.10 10.67
C GLY A 141 -23.59 -8.37 9.34
N GLY A 142 -22.88 -8.35 8.21
CA GLY A 142 -23.43 -8.57 6.87
C GLY A 142 -24.22 -7.39 6.31
N LYS A 143 -24.13 -6.21 6.92
CA LYS A 143 -24.76 -4.99 6.48
C LYS A 143 -23.98 -4.37 5.32
N GLU A 144 -24.71 -3.94 4.29
CA GLU A 144 -24.14 -3.20 3.18
C GLU A 144 -23.56 -1.86 3.67
N ILE A 145 -22.24 -1.67 3.53
CA ILE A 145 -21.52 -0.46 3.96
C ILE A 145 -21.72 0.67 2.95
N SER A 146 -21.64 0.37 1.65
CA SER A 146 -21.83 1.33 0.57
C SER A 146 -22.11 0.65 -0.77
N ARG A 147 -22.97 1.27 -1.60
CA ARG A 147 -23.18 0.88 -2.99
C ARG A 147 -22.59 1.91 -3.93
N VAL A 148 -21.68 1.50 -4.81
CA VAL A 148 -21.16 2.37 -5.87
C VAL A 148 -21.81 1.95 -7.19
N LYS A 149 -22.52 2.87 -7.83
CA LYS A 149 -22.97 2.73 -9.22
C LYS A 149 -22.01 3.50 -10.11
N VAL A 150 -21.35 2.79 -11.01
CA VAL A 150 -20.58 3.41 -12.10
C VAL A 150 -21.57 3.64 -13.27
N PRO A 151 -21.55 4.81 -13.91
CA PRO A 151 -22.40 5.10 -15.08
C PRO A 151 -22.10 4.18 -16.27
#